data_AF-A0A9P7G3D9-F1
#
_entry.id   AF-A0A9P7G3D9-F1
#
_cell.length_a   1.000
_cell.length_b   1.000
_cell.length_c   1.000
_cell.angle_alpha   90.00
_cell.angle_beta   90.00
_cell.angle_gamma   90.00
#
_symmetry.space_group_name_H-M   'P 1'
#
loop_
_entity.id
_entity.type
_entity.pdbx_description
1 polymer ?
#
loop_
_entity_poly.entity_id
_entity_poly.type
_entity_poly.pdbx_seq_one_letter_code
_entity_poly.pdbx_strand_id
1 'polypeptide(L)'
;MGVVLTSSFLFKAARGDETDAQAPLGDRPSQAALQGLVVAHFMVGNTYPYQVADWTKGALHGPFQFNLRSSDSAATDILLASSKGIDAFALNVGRDTWQPARVVDAYTAAVNSNTNFKFFLSFDMSSLPCATVADAITLRNYLTAYRSHPHQLMYPTGSASGTSRLLVSTFAGEACRFGQGTLQAAWQYALRGDSRLPAVHFVPSFFVDPATFGGLQAMDGSFHWNSAWPIGNTTTDFKTDELHHKNLGGRTYMAGVSPWFFTVSGCSRLFDPGC
;
A
#
# COMPACT_ATOMS: atom_id res chain seq x y z
N MET A 1 -17.44 13.70 10.98
CA MET A 1 -17.43 13.64 9.50
C MET A 1 -16.46 12.54 9.12
N GLY A 2 -16.97 11.33 8.93
CA GLY A 2 -16.17 10.15 8.57
C GLY A 2 -16.08 10.06 7.06
N VAL A 3 -14.86 9.97 6.54
CA VAL A 3 -14.59 9.75 5.13
C VAL A 3 -14.77 8.26 4.86
N VAL A 4 -15.89 7.84 4.24
CA VAL A 4 -16.03 6.46 3.75
C VAL A 4 -15.32 6.36 2.41
N LEU A 5 -14.08 5.92 2.43
CA LEU A 5 -13.35 5.43 1.26
C LEU A 5 -13.62 3.93 1.13
N THR A 6 -14.62 3.57 0.33
CA THR A 6 -14.76 2.19 -0.15
C THR A 6 -13.95 2.08 -1.42
N SER A 7 -12.74 1.53 -1.31
CA SER A 7 -11.91 1.23 -2.47
C SER A 7 -11.07 0.03 -2.11
N SER A 8 -11.38 -1.12 -2.72
CA SER A 8 -10.48 -2.26 -2.78
C SER A 8 -9.64 -2.05 -4.04
N PHE A 9 -8.33 -1.88 -3.88
CA PHE A 9 -7.42 -1.57 -4.99
C PHE A 9 -6.71 -2.83 -5.49
N LEU A 10 -6.03 -2.76 -6.63
CA LEU A 10 -5.21 -3.86 -7.12
C LEU A 10 -3.85 -3.27 -7.56
N PHE A 11 -2.73 -3.77 -7.01
CA PHE A 11 -1.40 -3.30 -7.42
C PHE A 11 -0.55 -4.47 -7.87
N LYS A 12 0.15 -4.34 -9.00
CA LYS A 12 1.17 -5.31 -9.44
C LYS A 12 2.55 -4.71 -9.22
N ALA A 13 3.40 -5.36 -8.42
CA ALA A 13 4.83 -5.02 -8.33
C ALA A 13 5.64 -5.90 -9.30
N ALA A 14 6.35 -5.27 -10.25
CA ALA A 14 7.26 -5.96 -11.17
C ALA A 14 8.71 -5.48 -10.97
N ARG A 15 9.68 -6.36 -11.22
CA ARG A 15 11.11 -5.99 -11.22
C ARG A 15 11.39 -5.15 -12.46
N GLY A 16 12.14 -4.06 -12.31
CA GLY A 16 12.64 -3.29 -13.44
C GLY A 16 13.76 -4.07 -14.11
N ASP A 17 13.44 -4.71 -15.23
CA ASP A 17 14.35 -5.06 -16.33
C ASP A 17 13.50 -5.56 -17.51
N GLU A 18 12.75 -4.66 -18.14
CA GLU A 18 12.22 -4.88 -19.50
C GLU A 18 12.40 -3.59 -20.30
N THR A 19 13.55 -3.47 -20.97
CA THR A 19 13.62 -2.73 -22.22
C THR A 19 12.99 -3.62 -23.29
N ASP A 20 11.83 -3.26 -23.83
CA ASP A 20 11.33 -3.97 -25.00
C ASP A 20 10.87 -3.02 -26.09
N ALA A 21 11.78 -2.83 -27.05
CA ALA A 21 11.45 -2.47 -28.40
C ALA A 21 10.90 -3.74 -29.08
N GLN A 22 9.66 -3.65 -29.57
CA GLN A 22 8.96 -4.61 -30.43
C GLN A 22 9.83 -5.75 -31.02
N ALA A 23 9.63 -6.98 -30.55
CA ALA A 23 10.09 -8.20 -31.22
C ALA A 23 9.01 -9.31 -31.17
N PRO A 24 8.94 -10.20 -32.19
CA PRO A 24 7.76 -10.98 -32.52
C PRO A 24 7.60 -12.25 -31.68
N LEU A 25 6.35 -12.72 -31.63
CA LEU A 25 5.86 -13.92 -30.92
C LEU A 25 6.74 -15.16 -31.18
N GLY A 26 7.70 -15.42 -30.29
CA GLY A 26 8.51 -16.64 -30.26
C GLY A 26 8.93 -16.95 -28.82
N ASP A 27 8.53 -18.13 -28.35
CA ASP A 27 8.88 -18.79 -27.09
C ASP A 27 8.79 -17.96 -25.80
N ARG A 28 7.60 -17.99 -25.19
CA ARG A 28 7.42 -17.56 -23.80
C ARG A 28 8.34 -18.40 -22.89
N PRO A 29 9.22 -17.78 -22.09
CA PRO A 29 9.91 -18.51 -21.05
C PRO A 29 8.89 -19.15 -20.10
N SER A 30 9.18 -20.37 -19.65
CA SER A 30 8.31 -21.16 -18.77
C SER A 30 7.81 -20.36 -17.57
N GLN A 31 6.50 -20.46 -17.30
CA GLN A 31 5.68 -19.77 -16.27
C GLN A 31 6.18 -19.80 -14.80
N ALA A 32 7.39 -20.26 -14.52
CA ALA A 32 8.00 -20.24 -13.19
C ALA A 32 8.80 -18.95 -12.88
N ALA A 33 8.88 -18.01 -13.83
CA ALA A 33 9.61 -16.75 -13.66
C ALA A 33 8.65 -15.56 -13.44
N LEU A 34 8.73 -14.97 -12.23
CA LEU A 34 8.14 -13.69 -11.79
C LEU A 34 6.61 -13.65 -11.57
N GLN A 35 6.14 -14.32 -10.52
CA GLN A 35 4.83 -14.01 -9.95
C GLN A 35 4.89 -12.61 -9.31
N GLY A 36 4.32 -11.61 -9.98
CA GLY A 36 4.18 -10.26 -9.45
C GLY A 36 3.18 -10.26 -8.28
N LEU A 37 3.49 -9.51 -7.22
CA LEU A 37 2.60 -9.38 -6.06
C LEU A 37 1.39 -8.55 -6.42
N VAL A 38 0.20 -9.05 -6.08
CA VAL A 38 -1.09 -8.38 -6.23
C VAL A 38 -1.62 -7.96 -4.87
N VAL A 39 -1.64 -6.66 -4.55
CA VAL A 39 -2.12 -6.21 -3.22
C VAL A 39 -3.30 -5.24 -3.35
N ALA A 40 -4.13 -5.14 -2.31
CA ALA A 40 -5.23 -4.19 -2.25
C ALA A 40 -5.08 -3.21 -1.10
N HIS A 41 -5.21 -1.92 -1.36
CA HIS A 41 -5.22 -0.92 -0.28
C HIS A 41 -6.50 -1.09 0.53
N PHE A 42 -6.39 -1.01 1.85
CA PHE A 42 -7.50 -1.24 2.75
C PHE A 42 -7.52 -0.14 3.82
N MET A 43 -8.59 0.65 3.83
CA MET A 43 -8.70 1.84 4.68
C MET A 43 -9.07 1.46 6.12
N VAL A 44 -8.08 1.35 7.02
CA VAL A 44 -8.31 1.00 8.44
C VAL A 44 -9.19 2.05 9.11
N GLY A 45 -9.11 3.32 8.70
CA GLY A 45 -10.01 4.39 9.13
C GLY A 45 -11.51 4.11 8.95
N ASN A 46 -11.90 3.13 8.12
CA ASN A 46 -13.30 2.75 7.89
C ASN A 46 -13.72 1.49 8.65
N THR A 47 -12.86 0.99 9.53
CA THR A 47 -13.05 -0.28 10.24
C THR A 47 -13.39 -0.10 11.72
N TYR A 48 -13.80 1.10 12.18
CA TYR A 48 -14.11 1.34 13.59
C TYR A 48 -14.93 0.22 14.27
N PRO A 49 -16.05 -0.27 13.68
CA PRO A 49 -16.84 -1.32 14.31
C PRO A 49 -16.28 -2.74 14.10
N TYR A 50 -15.29 -2.94 13.23
CA TYR A 50 -14.80 -4.28 12.88
C TYR A 50 -14.26 -4.99 14.12
N GLN A 51 -14.54 -6.27 14.20
CA GLN A 51 -13.87 -7.23 15.07
C GLN A 51 -13.14 -8.24 14.18
N VAL A 52 -12.39 -9.17 14.79
CA VAL A 52 -11.78 -10.31 14.06
C VAL A 52 -12.79 -10.97 13.12
N ALA A 53 -14.03 -11.16 13.57
CA ALA A 53 -15.07 -11.82 12.80
C ALA A 53 -15.53 -11.03 11.54
N ASP A 54 -15.34 -9.71 11.51
CA ASP A 54 -15.72 -8.86 10.38
C ASP A 54 -14.63 -8.86 9.32
N TRP A 55 -13.35 -8.92 9.71
CA TRP A 55 -12.31 -9.34 8.76
C TRP A 55 -12.57 -10.75 8.22
N THR A 56 -13.29 -11.57 9.02
CA THR A 56 -13.83 -12.86 8.60
C THR A 56 -15.18 -12.83 7.86
N LYS A 57 -15.75 -11.67 7.52
CA LYS A 57 -16.99 -11.56 6.73
C LYS A 57 -16.83 -10.48 5.68
N GLY A 58 -17.00 -10.83 4.40
CA GLY A 58 -16.86 -9.91 3.28
C GLY A 58 -17.59 -8.59 3.54
N ALA A 59 -16.84 -7.51 3.57
CA ALA A 59 -17.30 -6.20 3.97
C ALA A 59 -18.18 -5.57 2.90
N LEU A 60 -19.49 -5.72 3.05
CA LEU A 60 -20.47 -4.78 2.53
C LEU A 60 -21.24 -4.19 3.72
N HIS A 61 -20.65 -3.19 4.38
CA HIS A 61 -21.31 -2.43 5.44
C HIS A 61 -21.61 -1.00 4.95
N GLY A 62 -22.76 -0.85 4.31
CA GLY A 62 -23.43 0.42 4.01
C GLY A 62 -24.95 0.28 4.15
N PRO A 63 -25.71 1.38 4.30
CA PRO A 63 -27.15 1.35 4.56
C PRO A 63 -28.01 0.87 3.37
N PHE A 64 -27.39 0.58 2.22
CA PHE A 64 -28.05 -0.07 1.08
C PHE A 64 -27.61 -1.53 0.98
N GLN A 65 -28.23 -2.40 1.80
CA GLN A 65 -28.15 -3.85 1.64
C GLN A 65 -28.93 -4.27 0.40
N PHE A 66 -28.26 -4.35 -0.76
CA PHE A 66 -28.74 -5.23 -1.82
C PHE A 66 -28.35 -6.67 -1.42
N ASN A 67 -29.34 -7.42 -0.94
CA ASN A 67 -29.22 -8.82 -0.55
C ASN A 67 -28.72 -9.69 -1.73
N LEU A 68 -27.41 -9.90 -1.81
CA LEU A 68 -26.84 -11.14 -2.33
C LEU A 68 -26.56 -12.09 -1.16
N ARG A 69 -27.63 -12.43 -0.44
CA ARG A 69 -27.62 -13.54 0.51
C ARG A 69 -27.87 -14.83 -0.27
N SER A 70 -26.83 -15.63 -0.43
CA SER A 70 -26.99 -17.05 -0.14
C SER A 70 -26.31 -17.31 1.20
N SER A 71 -27.03 -17.96 2.10
CA SER A 71 -26.68 -18.20 3.50
C SER A 71 -25.53 -19.20 3.71
N ASP A 72 -24.75 -19.54 2.67
CA ASP A 72 -23.79 -20.65 2.70
C ASP A 72 -22.35 -20.26 2.26
N SER A 73 -21.99 -18.98 2.22
CA SER A 73 -20.57 -18.59 2.12
C SER A 73 -20.22 -17.46 3.08
N ALA A 74 -19.72 -17.82 4.26
CA ALA A 74 -19.00 -16.93 5.18
C ALA A 74 -17.62 -16.57 4.60
N ALA A 75 -17.57 -16.04 3.37
CA ALA A 75 -16.31 -15.61 2.78
C ALA A 75 -15.81 -14.39 3.55
N THR A 76 -14.65 -14.53 4.19
CA THR A 76 -13.93 -13.44 4.85
C THR A 76 -13.45 -12.40 3.84
N ASP A 77 -13.17 -11.15 4.23
CA ASP A 77 -12.50 -10.20 3.32
C ASP A 77 -11.20 -10.82 2.77
N ILE A 78 -10.48 -11.52 3.65
CA ILE A 78 -9.28 -12.29 3.34
C ILE A 78 -9.53 -13.42 2.32
N LEU A 79 -10.58 -14.22 2.50
CA LEU A 79 -10.93 -15.37 1.65
C LEU A 79 -11.46 -14.88 0.30
N LEU A 80 -12.29 -13.84 0.31
CA LEU A 80 -12.78 -13.23 -0.91
C LEU A 80 -11.62 -12.65 -1.70
N ALA A 81 -10.77 -11.83 -1.09
CA ALA A 81 -9.61 -11.25 -1.76
C ALA A 81 -8.65 -12.34 -2.25
N SER A 82 -8.33 -13.32 -1.41
CA SER A 82 -7.49 -14.47 -1.79
C SER A 82 -8.09 -15.26 -2.96
N SER A 83 -9.41 -15.49 -2.97
CA SER A 83 -10.10 -16.18 -4.08
C SER A 83 -10.07 -15.41 -5.41
N LYS A 84 -9.78 -14.10 -5.37
CA LYS A 84 -9.62 -13.23 -6.55
C LYS A 84 -8.15 -13.01 -6.93
N GLY A 85 -7.22 -13.73 -6.30
CA GLY A 85 -5.79 -13.61 -6.57
C GLY A 85 -5.16 -12.35 -5.99
N ILE A 86 -5.75 -11.75 -4.96
CA ILE A 86 -5.09 -10.74 -4.13
C ILE A 86 -4.24 -11.47 -3.10
N ASP A 87 -2.96 -11.12 -3.02
CA ASP A 87 -1.98 -11.72 -2.13
C ASP A 87 -1.96 -11.06 -0.74
N ALA A 88 -2.27 -9.76 -0.68
CA ALA A 88 -2.23 -9.01 0.57
C ALA A 88 -3.12 -7.76 0.62
N PHE A 89 -3.40 -7.29 1.83
CA PHE A 89 -3.88 -5.92 2.03
C PHE A 89 -2.78 -4.96 2.48
N ALA A 90 -2.73 -3.78 1.86
CA ALA A 90 -1.97 -2.63 2.33
C ALA A 90 -2.86 -1.87 3.33
N LEU A 91 -2.63 -2.08 4.62
CA LEU A 91 -3.43 -1.50 5.70
C LEU A 91 -3.12 -0.01 5.82
N ASN A 92 -4.02 0.84 5.34
CA ASN A 92 -3.90 2.29 5.43
C ASN A 92 -4.31 2.77 6.83
N VAL A 93 -3.30 3.14 7.63
CA VAL A 93 -3.45 3.46 9.06
C VAL A 93 -3.23 4.95 9.30
N GLY A 94 -4.21 5.59 9.92
CA GLY A 94 -4.20 6.99 10.37
C GLY A 94 -4.02 7.16 11.87
N ARG A 95 -4.32 8.37 12.38
CA ARG A 95 -3.99 8.79 13.75
C ARG A 95 -4.88 8.27 14.88
N ASP A 96 -6.08 7.76 14.57
CA ASP A 96 -7.05 7.50 15.62
C ASP A 96 -6.63 6.34 16.53
N THR A 97 -6.82 6.51 17.84
CA THR A 97 -6.30 5.61 18.89
C THR A 97 -6.85 4.19 18.83
N TRP A 98 -7.97 3.98 18.14
CA TRP A 98 -8.61 2.67 17.95
C TRP A 98 -8.08 1.91 16.73
N GLN A 99 -7.46 2.56 15.75
CA GLN A 99 -6.97 1.90 14.54
C GLN A 99 -5.91 0.82 14.81
N PRO A 100 -4.96 0.97 15.77
CA PRO A 100 -4.05 -0.10 16.15
C PRO A 100 -4.75 -1.41 16.52
N ALA A 101 -5.89 -1.34 17.23
CA ALA A 101 -6.66 -2.53 17.60
C ALA A 101 -7.24 -3.23 16.36
N ARG A 102 -7.69 -2.48 15.35
CA ARG A 102 -8.22 -3.05 14.09
C ARG A 102 -7.12 -3.70 13.25
N VAL A 103 -5.88 -3.20 13.32
CA VAL A 103 -4.73 -3.88 12.71
C VAL A 103 -4.46 -5.22 13.41
N VAL A 104 -4.52 -5.27 14.75
CA VAL A 104 -4.39 -6.53 15.51
C VAL A 104 -5.48 -7.52 15.11
N ASP A 105 -6.72 -7.06 14.97
CA ASP A 105 -7.85 -7.89 14.53
C ASP A 105 -7.63 -8.48 13.13
N ALA A 106 -7.12 -7.68 12.18
CA ALA A 106 -6.82 -8.13 10.82
C ALA A 106 -5.78 -9.26 10.80
N TYR A 107 -4.67 -9.07 11.51
CA TYR A 107 -3.62 -10.08 11.62
C TYR A 107 -4.09 -11.36 12.31
N THR A 108 -4.92 -11.23 13.35
CA THR A 108 -5.58 -12.36 14.01
C THR A 108 -6.51 -13.10 13.06
N ALA A 109 -7.30 -12.38 12.27
CA ALA A 109 -8.20 -12.97 11.28
C ALA A 109 -7.44 -13.74 10.18
N ALA A 110 -6.28 -13.26 9.73
CA ALA A 110 -5.48 -14.01 8.75
C ALA A 110 -4.91 -15.31 9.31
N VAL A 111 -4.47 -15.33 10.57
CA VAL A 111 -4.09 -16.58 11.26
C VAL A 111 -5.28 -17.55 11.27
N ASN A 112 -6.48 -17.05 11.60
CA ASN A 112 -7.69 -17.86 11.66
C ASN A 112 -8.23 -18.30 10.29
N SER A 113 -7.83 -17.62 9.21
CA SER A 113 -8.35 -17.88 7.85
C SER A 113 -7.80 -19.14 7.20
N ASN A 114 -6.67 -19.68 7.72
CA ASN A 114 -5.91 -20.77 7.11
C ASN A 114 -5.53 -20.50 5.62
N THR A 115 -5.38 -19.23 5.25
CA THR A 115 -4.87 -18.80 3.94
C THR A 115 -3.42 -18.33 4.05
N ASN A 116 -2.74 -18.18 2.92
CA ASN A 116 -1.43 -17.51 2.85
C ASN A 116 -1.53 -15.98 2.75
N PHE A 117 -2.73 -15.41 2.89
CA PHE A 117 -2.98 -13.98 2.72
C PHE A 117 -2.14 -13.15 3.68
N LYS A 118 -1.56 -12.07 3.17
CA LYS A 118 -0.63 -11.22 3.93
C LYS A 118 -1.20 -9.82 4.18
N PHE A 119 -0.50 -9.07 5.01
CA PHE A 119 -0.72 -7.65 5.24
C PHE A 119 0.60 -6.90 5.20
N PHE A 120 0.56 -5.64 4.83
CA PHE A 120 1.62 -4.72 5.18
C PHE A 120 1.06 -3.35 5.52
N LEU A 121 1.89 -2.52 6.14
CA LEU A 121 1.46 -1.21 6.60
C LEU A 121 1.64 -0.16 5.50
N SER A 122 0.56 0.56 5.23
CA SER A 122 0.55 1.82 4.53
C SER A 122 0.26 2.93 5.53
N PHE A 123 1.24 3.74 5.90
CA PHE A 123 0.96 4.85 6.82
C PHE A 123 0.26 6.01 6.10
N ASP A 124 -0.89 6.45 6.61
CA ASP A 124 -1.59 7.63 6.11
C ASP A 124 -0.95 8.89 6.70
N MET A 125 0.01 9.44 5.96
CA MET A 125 0.76 10.62 6.38
C MET A 125 0.01 11.93 6.15
N SER A 126 -1.20 11.87 5.57
CA SER A 126 -2.14 13.00 5.59
C SER A 126 -2.88 13.12 6.93
N SER A 127 -2.88 12.04 7.73
CA SER A 127 -3.57 11.93 9.01
C SER A 127 -2.62 11.87 10.20
N LEU A 128 -1.53 11.11 10.10
CA LEU A 128 -0.54 10.91 11.15
C LEU A 128 0.34 12.16 11.37
N PRO A 129 0.63 12.54 12.63
CA PRO A 129 1.67 13.51 12.93
C PRO A 129 3.02 13.07 12.37
N CYS A 130 3.81 14.02 11.85
CA CYS A 130 5.15 13.72 11.31
C CYS A 130 6.12 14.91 11.33
N ALA A 131 5.93 15.85 12.25
CA ALA A 131 6.75 17.05 12.35
C ALA A 131 7.99 16.82 13.23
N THR A 132 7.84 16.12 14.34
CA THR A 132 8.85 16.01 15.41
C THR A 132 9.54 14.65 15.42
N VAL A 133 10.68 14.55 16.10
CA VAL A 133 11.39 13.27 16.30
C VAL A 133 10.54 12.22 17.04
N ALA A 134 9.58 12.66 17.86
CA ALA A 134 8.68 11.79 18.60
C ALA A 134 7.61 11.16 17.70
N ASP A 135 7.21 11.84 16.63
CA ASP A 135 6.19 11.34 15.70
C ASP A 135 6.64 10.06 14.96
N ALA A 136 7.95 9.86 14.80
CA ALA A 136 8.50 8.64 14.23
C ALA A 136 8.27 7.40 15.12
N ILE A 137 8.05 7.58 16.43
CA ILE A 137 7.86 6.47 17.38
C ILE A 137 6.63 5.64 17.00
N THR A 138 5.55 6.27 16.57
CA THR A 138 4.32 5.57 16.15
C THR A 138 4.60 4.58 15.02
N LEU A 139 5.29 5.02 13.96
CA LEU A 139 5.67 4.17 12.83
C LEU A 139 6.58 3.02 13.30
N ARG A 140 7.57 3.33 14.13
CA ARG A 140 8.54 2.35 14.64
C ARG A 140 7.90 1.27 15.51
N ASN A 141 6.89 1.62 16.31
CA ASN A 141 6.13 0.67 17.13
C ASN A 141 5.42 -0.35 16.24
N TYR A 142 4.76 0.12 15.19
CA TYR A 142 4.13 -0.72 14.18
C TYR A 142 5.13 -1.67 13.50
N LEU A 143 6.26 -1.14 13.00
CA LEU A 143 7.28 -1.96 12.35
C LEU A 143 7.82 -3.04 13.28
N THR A 144 8.06 -2.70 14.55
CA THR A 144 8.59 -3.64 15.54
C THR A 144 7.57 -4.72 15.88
N ALA A 145 6.30 -4.36 16.04
CA ALA A 145 5.22 -5.29 16.40
C ALA A 145 5.00 -6.37 15.33
N TYR A 146 5.08 -6.01 14.04
CA TYR A 146 4.71 -6.92 12.96
C TYR A 146 5.89 -7.56 12.21
N ARG A 147 7.15 -7.21 12.53
CA ARG A 147 8.35 -7.72 11.84
C ARG A 147 8.51 -9.24 11.75
N SER A 148 7.92 -9.96 12.70
CA SER A 148 8.00 -11.43 12.78
C SER A 148 6.62 -12.08 12.68
N HIS A 149 5.58 -11.31 12.33
CA HIS A 149 4.25 -11.86 12.20
C HIS A 149 4.17 -12.74 10.94
N PRO A 150 3.64 -13.99 11.01
CA PRO A 150 3.64 -14.91 9.86
C PRO A 150 2.82 -14.40 8.65
N HIS A 151 1.87 -13.50 8.90
CA HIS A 151 1.08 -12.82 7.85
C HIS A 151 1.59 -11.43 7.47
N GLN A 152 2.76 -10.99 7.95
CA GLN A 152 3.39 -9.77 7.44
C GLN A 152 3.99 -10.06 6.05
N LEU A 153 3.65 -9.23 5.06
CA LEU A 153 4.21 -9.34 3.71
C LEU A 153 5.67 -8.87 3.76
N MET A 154 6.54 -9.77 3.35
CA MET A 154 7.98 -9.54 3.23
C MET A 154 8.31 -9.42 1.74
N TYR A 155 9.03 -8.36 1.37
CA TYR A 155 9.50 -8.17 0.01
C TYR A 155 10.87 -8.85 -0.16
N PRO A 156 11.03 -9.77 -1.12
CA PRO A 156 12.32 -10.37 -1.42
C PRO A 156 13.26 -9.32 -2.03
N THR A 157 14.47 -9.19 -1.48
CA THR A 157 15.48 -8.23 -1.93
C THR A 157 16.79 -8.91 -2.31
N GLY A 158 17.40 -8.48 -3.41
CA GLY A 158 18.67 -9.01 -3.92
C GLY A 158 18.51 -10.10 -4.98
N SER A 159 19.61 -10.39 -5.69
CA SER A 159 19.70 -11.46 -6.71
C SER A 159 19.80 -12.86 -6.09
N ALA A 160 20.30 -12.97 -4.86
CA ALA A 160 20.36 -14.22 -4.13
C ALA A 160 19.10 -14.40 -3.26
N SER A 161 18.37 -15.49 -3.51
CA SER A 161 17.27 -15.97 -2.68
C SER A 161 17.72 -16.07 -1.22
N GLY A 162 17.25 -15.19 -0.34
CA GLY A 162 17.54 -15.30 1.10
C GLY A 162 17.32 -14.04 1.94
N THR A 163 17.44 -12.84 1.36
CA THR A 163 17.22 -11.58 2.11
C THR A 163 15.85 -10.97 1.80
N SER A 164 14.97 -10.94 2.79
CA SER A 164 13.67 -10.26 2.67
C SER A 164 13.58 -9.09 3.65
N ARG A 165 12.85 -8.05 3.26
CA ARG A 165 12.61 -6.84 4.08
C ARG A 165 11.10 -6.65 4.28
N LEU A 166 10.68 -6.03 5.37
CA LEU A 166 9.26 -5.69 5.56
C LEU A 166 8.84 -4.75 4.43
N LEU A 167 7.80 -5.10 3.67
CA LEU A 167 7.19 -4.15 2.76
C LEU A 167 6.47 -3.08 3.58
N VAL A 168 6.70 -1.81 3.26
CA VAL A 168 6.03 -0.67 3.90
C VAL A 168 5.75 0.38 2.83
N SER A 169 4.58 0.98 2.87
CA SER A 169 4.24 2.14 2.02
C SER A 169 3.69 3.28 2.87
N THR A 170 3.41 4.40 2.19
CA THR A 170 2.66 5.52 2.74
C THR A 170 1.65 6.01 1.70
N PHE A 171 0.58 6.63 2.17
CA PHE A 171 -0.15 7.63 1.41
C PHE A 171 0.38 9.01 1.84
N ALA A 172 0.81 9.83 0.88
CA ALA A 172 1.53 11.09 1.12
C ALA A 172 2.82 10.88 1.94
N GLY A 173 3.34 11.97 2.51
CA GLY A 173 4.47 11.98 3.42
C GLY A 173 5.67 12.80 2.94
N GLU A 174 5.58 13.39 1.76
CA GLU A 174 6.58 14.28 1.17
C GLU A 174 6.82 15.58 1.97
N ALA A 175 5.85 15.98 2.81
CA ALA A 175 5.98 17.13 3.70
C ALA A 175 6.53 16.77 5.09
N CYS A 176 6.66 15.47 5.41
CA CYS A 176 7.07 15.03 6.74
C CYS A 176 8.53 15.38 7.05
N ARG A 177 8.77 15.73 8.30
CA ARG A 177 10.07 16.21 8.78
C ARG A 177 10.69 15.31 9.82
N PHE A 178 9.92 14.78 10.76
CA PHE A 178 10.44 14.02 11.90
C PHE A 178 11.65 14.68 12.60
N GLY A 179 11.62 16.01 12.71
CA GLY A 179 12.71 16.84 13.24
C GLY A 179 13.91 17.01 12.31
N GLN A 180 13.84 16.58 11.05
CA GLN A 180 14.94 16.62 10.08
C GLN A 180 14.79 17.76 9.06
N GLY A 181 15.91 18.19 8.48
CA GLY A 181 15.96 19.31 7.54
C GLY A 181 15.50 19.02 6.11
N THR A 182 15.45 17.75 5.69
CA THR A 182 15.09 17.35 4.32
C THR A 182 14.19 16.11 4.32
N LEU A 183 13.45 15.90 3.23
CA LEU A 183 12.60 14.72 3.05
C LEU A 183 13.42 13.41 3.14
N GLN A 184 14.59 13.40 2.50
CA GLN A 184 15.53 12.28 2.54
C GLN A 184 15.95 11.94 3.99
N ALA A 185 16.39 12.95 4.75
CA ALA A 185 16.81 12.75 6.13
C ALA A 185 15.63 12.35 7.02
N ALA A 186 14.44 12.91 6.80
CA ALA A 186 13.23 12.60 7.53
C ALA A 186 12.86 11.11 7.46
N TRP A 187 12.77 10.55 6.25
CA TRP A 187 12.42 9.13 6.08
C TRP A 187 13.57 8.18 6.39
N GLN A 188 14.82 8.60 6.19
CA GLN A 188 15.99 7.87 6.68
C GLN A 188 15.92 7.75 8.22
N TYR A 189 15.63 8.85 8.93
CA TYR A 189 15.46 8.84 10.38
C TYR A 189 14.28 7.95 10.78
N ALA A 190 13.09 8.17 10.22
CA ALA A 190 11.87 7.48 10.65
C ALA A 190 11.99 5.95 10.56
N LEU A 191 12.50 5.44 9.44
CA LEU A 191 12.50 4.00 9.13
C LEU A 191 13.84 3.30 9.37
N ARG A 192 14.95 4.04 9.43
CA ARG A 192 16.31 3.46 9.47
C ARG A 192 17.23 4.12 10.51
N GLY A 193 16.74 5.10 11.27
CA GLY A 193 17.53 5.85 12.25
C GLY A 193 17.77 5.13 13.59
N ASP A 194 17.29 3.89 13.74
CA ASP A 194 17.44 3.09 14.96
C ASP A 194 17.78 1.64 14.56
N SER A 195 18.89 1.12 15.09
CA SER A 195 19.42 -0.22 14.76
C SER A 195 18.53 -1.37 15.21
N ARG A 196 17.55 -1.11 16.08
CA ARG A 196 16.56 -2.10 16.53
C ARG A 196 15.42 -2.29 15.53
N LEU A 197 15.27 -1.37 14.58
CA LEU A 197 14.24 -1.47 13.56
C LEU A 197 14.52 -2.60 12.58
N PRO A 198 13.48 -3.29 12.10
CA PRO A 198 13.65 -4.29 11.07
C PRO A 198 14.08 -3.63 9.75
N ALA A 199 14.71 -4.40 8.87
CA ALA A 199 15.00 -3.93 7.52
C ALA A 199 13.68 -3.73 6.74
N VAL A 200 13.49 -2.53 6.18
CA VAL A 200 12.29 -2.13 5.44
C VAL A 200 12.60 -1.99 3.94
N HIS A 201 11.69 -2.49 3.11
CA HIS A 201 11.56 -2.14 1.69
C HIS A 201 10.45 -1.10 1.58
N PHE A 202 10.84 0.17 1.39
CA PHE A 202 9.94 1.30 1.50
C PHE A 202 9.49 1.81 0.11
N VAL A 203 8.19 1.71 -0.17
CA VAL A 203 7.58 2.09 -1.45
C VAL A 203 6.46 3.12 -1.19
N PRO A 204 6.79 4.40 -0.93
CA PRO A 204 5.81 5.43 -0.61
C PRO A 204 5.04 5.92 -1.84
N SER A 205 3.84 6.44 -1.60
CA SER A 205 3.14 7.33 -2.52
C SER A 205 3.39 8.79 -2.14
N PHE A 206 4.57 9.30 -2.47
CA PHE A 206 4.86 10.73 -2.37
C PHE A 206 4.30 11.49 -3.56
N PHE A 207 3.64 12.62 -3.30
CA PHE A 207 3.10 13.51 -4.33
C PHE A 207 4.15 14.54 -4.78
N VAL A 208 5.24 14.05 -5.36
CA VAL A 208 6.38 14.87 -5.83
C VAL A 208 6.65 14.59 -7.31
N ASP A 209 7.42 15.48 -7.95
CA ASP A 209 7.94 15.24 -9.30
C ASP A 209 8.85 13.99 -9.30
N PRO A 210 8.56 12.96 -10.13
CA PRO A 210 9.40 11.78 -10.26
C PRO A 210 10.87 12.08 -10.54
N ALA A 211 11.20 13.19 -11.20
CA ALA A 211 12.59 13.60 -11.44
C ALA A 211 13.41 13.77 -10.15
N THR A 212 12.75 14.00 -9.01
CA THR A 212 13.41 14.13 -7.69
C THR A 212 13.82 12.79 -7.08
N PHE A 213 13.31 11.67 -7.60
CA PHE A 213 13.48 10.35 -7.00
C PHE A 213 14.95 9.96 -6.82
N GLY A 214 15.84 10.34 -7.74
CA GLY A 214 17.28 10.03 -7.63
C GLY A 214 17.94 10.55 -6.35
N GLY A 215 17.43 11.66 -5.79
CA GLY A 215 17.90 12.23 -4.51
C GLY A 215 17.29 11.59 -3.25
N LEU A 216 16.26 10.76 -3.41
CA LEU A 216 15.53 10.14 -2.31
C LEU A 216 15.98 8.69 -2.12
N GLN A 217 17.14 8.48 -1.50
CA GLN A 217 17.67 7.15 -1.19
C GLN A 217 16.97 6.45 -0.03
N ALA A 218 16.12 7.16 0.73
CA ALA A 218 15.34 6.57 1.83
C ALA A 218 14.25 5.61 1.31
N MET A 219 13.78 5.81 0.07
CA MET A 219 12.80 4.94 -0.59
C MET A 219 13.48 3.91 -1.52
N ASP A 220 12.99 2.68 -1.46
CA ASP A 220 13.40 1.56 -2.31
C ASP A 220 12.53 1.43 -3.58
N GLY A 221 11.52 2.30 -3.72
CA GLY A 221 10.58 2.31 -4.83
C GLY A 221 9.62 3.49 -4.75
N SER A 222 8.64 3.53 -5.65
CA SER A 222 7.51 4.45 -5.58
C SER A 222 6.20 3.74 -5.87
N PHE A 223 5.19 4.08 -5.09
CA PHE A 223 3.81 3.71 -5.32
C PHE A 223 3.10 4.89 -5.98
N HIS A 224 2.74 4.72 -7.26
CA HIS A 224 2.06 5.77 -8.00
C HIS A 224 0.54 5.72 -7.76
N TRP A 225 0.07 6.32 -6.67
CA TRP A 225 -1.36 6.36 -6.31
C TRP A 225 -2.23 6.94 -7.43
N ASN A 226 -1.76 8.02 -8.05
CA ASN A 226 -2.50 8.75 -9.07
C ASN A 226 -2.55 8.06 -10.46
N SER A 227 -1.87 6.91 -10.69
CA SER A 227 -2.09 6.14 -11.92
C SER A 227 -3.39 5.34 -11.91
N ALA A 228 -3.98 5.11 -10.73
CA ALA A 228 -5.09 4.19 -10.60
C ALA A 228 -6.39 4.71 -11.24
N TRP A 229 -6.48 5.99 -11.60
CA TRP A 229 -7.62 6.62 -12.28
C TRP A 229 -7.21 7.90 -13.01
N PRO A 230 -8.06 8.44 -13.90
CA PRO A 230 -7.87 9.77 -14.44
C PRO A 230 -7.88 10.86 -13.35
N ILE A 231 -6.84 11.69 -13.29
CA ILE A 231 -6.79 12.88 -12.39
C ILE A 231 -7.57 14.08 -12.97
N GLY A 232 -8.30 13.87 -14.07
CA GLY A 232 -9.16 14.86 -14.68
C GLY A 232 -10.10 14.22 -15.71
N ASN A 233 -10.80 15.05 -16.49
CA ASN A 233 -11.70 14.57 -17.54
C ASN A 233 -10.93 14.18 -18.81
N THR A 234 -10.01 13.24 -18.68
CA THR A 234 -9.15 12.73 -19.76
C THR A 234 -9.06 11.22 -19.67
N THR A 235 -8.88 10.53 -20.80
CA THR A 235 -8.54 9.11 -20.77
C THR A 235 -7.18 8.90 -20.11
N THR A 236 -7.06 7.93 -19.22
CA THR A 236 -5.76 7.54 -18.64
C THR A 236 -4.86 6.96 -19.73
N ASP A 237 -3.59 7.32 -19.71
CA ASP A 237 -2.53 6.72 -20.50
C ASP A 237 -1.34 6.35 -19.59
N PHE A 238 -0.31 5.72 -20.16
CA PHE A 238 0.87 5.26 -19.42
C PHE A 238 1.93 6.33 -19.19
N LYS A 239 1.72 7.59 -19.61
CA LYS A 239 2.79 8.60 -19.61
C LYS A 239 3.33 8.86 -18.21
N THR A 240 2.45 8.93 -17.22
CA THR A 240 2.84 9.18 -15.83
C THR A 240 3.49 7.95 -15.20
N ASP A 241 3.08 6.73 -15.57
CA ASP A 241 3.76 5.49 -15.20
C ASP A 241 5.19 5.42 -15.78
N GLU A 242 5.35 5.75 -17.07
CA GLU A 242 6.65 5.82 -17.76
C GLU A 242 7.60 6.84 -17.08
N LEU A 243 7.08 7.99 -16.65
CA LEU A 243 7.85 8.98 -15.90
C LEU A 243 8.34 8.45 -14.55
N HIS A 244 7.48 7.72 -13.81
CA HIS A 244 7.90 7.08 -12.57
C HIS A 244 8.96 6.01 -12.83
N HIS A 245 8.69 5.12 -13.79
CA HIS A 245 9.58 4.01 -14.13
C HIS A 245 10.98 4.52 -14.54
N LYS A 246 11.03 5.51 -15.43
CA LYS A 246 12.28 6.14 -15.89
C LYS A 246 13.09 6.71 -14.73
N ASN A 247 12.46 7.46 -13.83
CA ASN A 247 13.18 8.17 -12.76
C ASN A 247 13.45 7.31 -11.51
N LEU A 248 12.79 6.16 -11.39
CA LEU A 248 13.09 5.19 -10.33
C LEU A 248 14.47 4.54 -10.49
N GLY A 249 14.98 4.45 -11.72
CA GLY A 249 16.32 3.92 -12.00
C GLY A 249 16.47 2.45 -11.59
N GLY A 250 15.47 1.62 -11.91
CA GLY A 250 15.45 0.19 -11.57
C GLY A 250 14.90 -0.15 -10.18
N ARG A 251 14.56 0.86 -9.36
CA ARG A 251 13.87 0.67 -8.08
C ARG A 251 12.42 0.22 -8.27
N THR A 252 11.82 -0.34 -7.21
CA THR A 252 10.48 -0.94 -7.27
C THR A 252 9.43 0.07 -7.75
N TYR A 253 8.67 -0.33 -8.76
CA TYR A 253 7.48 0.39 -9.19
C TYR A 253 6.23 -0.38 -8.73
N MET A 254 5.38 0.28 -7.95
CA MET A 254 4.08 -0.25 -7.56
C MET A 254 3.00 0.52 -8.33
N ALA A 255 2.45 -0.13 -9.36
CA ALA A 255 1.46 0.46 -10.25
C ALA A 255 0.06 0.39 -9.63
N GLY A 256 -0.63 1.53 -9.58
CA GLY A 256 -2.03 1.62 -9.18
C GLY A 256 -2.99 1.18 -10.27
N VAL A 257 -3.96 0.32 -9.93
CA VAL A 257 -5.09 -0.04 -10.79
C VAL A 257 -6.38 0.08 -9.98
N SER A 258 -7.40 0.72 -10.56
CA SER A 258 -8.74 0.75 -10.00
C SER A 258 -9.79 0.36 -11.05
N PRO A 259 -10.78 -0.47 -10.69
CA PRO A 259 -11.94 -0.69 -11.56
C PRO A 259 -12.86 0.53 -11.63
N TRP A 260 -12.89 1.37 -10.58
CA TRP A 260 -13.67 2.61 -10.54
C TRP A 260 -13.20 3.54 -9.40
N PHE A 261 -13.36 4.85 -9.55
CA PHE A 261 -13.05 5.83 -8.51
C PHE A 261 -14.19 6.84 -8.34
N PHE A 262 -14.57 7.12 -7.08
CA PHE A 262 -15.49 8.18 -6.71
C PHE A 262 -15.12 8.72 -5.32
N THR A 263 -15.26 10.03 -5.12
CA THR A 263 -15.14 10.66 -3.80
C THR A 263 -16.50 11.22 -3.40
N VAL A 264 -17.01 10.86 -2.21
CA VAL A 264 -18.30 11.39 -1.70
C VAL A 264 -18.07 12.54 -0.71
N SER A 265 -16.99 13.29 -0.89
CA SER A 265 -16.62 14.43 -0.05
C SER A 265 -16.51 15.68 -0.91
N GLY A 266 -17.17 16.76 -0.49
CA GLY A 266 -17.16 18.04 -1.21
C GLY A 266 -15.75 18.56 -1.48
N CYS A 267 -15.63 19.32 -2.59
CA CYS A 267 -14.49 20.10 -3.09
C CYS A 267 -13.30 20.20 -2.12
N SER A 268 -12.24 19.44 -2.42
CA SER A 268 -10.95 19.48 -1.75
C SER A 268 -9.87 19.86 -2.76
N ARG A 269 -9.08 20.90 -2.44
CA ARG A 269 -7.97 21.40 -3.28
C ARG A 269 -6.86 20.38 -3.55
N LEU A 270 -6.86 19.26 -2.84
CA LEU A 270 -5.93 18.16 -3.05
C LEU A 270 -6.30 17.30 -4.27
N PHE A 271 -7.55 17.35 -4.74
CA PHE A 271 -8.08 16.47 -5.79
C PHE A 271 -8.67 17.22 -6.99
N ASP A 272 -8.94 18.52 -6.85
CA ASP A 272 -9.36 19.40 -7.94
C ASP A 272 -8.62 20.76 -7.81
N PRO A 273 -7.72 21.12 -8.73
CA PRO A 273 -7.05 22.42 -8.74
C PRO A 273 -8.00 23.60 -9.02
N GLY A 274 -9.21 23.33 -9.51
CA GLY A 274 -10.28 24.32 -9.74
C GLY A 274 -11.06 24.71 -8.49
N CYS A 275 -10.73 24.09 -7.35
CA CYS A 275 -11.07 24.50 -6.00
C CYS A 275 -9.87 25.26 -5.37
#